data_AF-A0A2V7I3Q1-F1
#
_entry.id   AF-A0A2V7I3Q1-F1
#
_cell.length_a   1.000
_cell.length_b   1.000
_cell.length_c   1.000
_cell.angle_alpha   90.00
_cell.angle_beta   90.00
_cell.angle_gamma   90.00
#
_symmetry.space_group_name_H-M   'P 1'
#
loop_
_entity.id
_entity.type
_entity.pdbx_description
1 polymer ?
#
loop_
_entity_poly.entity_id
_entity_poly.type
_entity_poly.pdbx_seq_one_letter_code
_entity_poly.pdbx_strand_id
1 'polypeptide(L)'
;MPSATLTSKGQLTLPKAIRDLLRVGTGDRVDFVVKDDGTVLLRPATVDVRELKGLLHRKGLKPLSVGEMNAIIRRRGGRRA
;
A
#
# COMPACT_ATOMS: atom_id res chain seq x y z
N MET A 1 13.54 9.72 21.36
CA MET A 1 13.05 9.61 19.97
C MET A 1 14.00 8.70 19.21
N PRO A 2 13.52 7.67 18.51
CA PRO A 2 14.40 6.84 17.68
C PRO A 2 14.95 7.68 16.52
N SER A 3 16.26 7.60 16.28
CA SER A 3 16.96 8.26 15.17
C SER A 3 17.86 7.24 14.45
N ALA A 4 18.24 7.56 13.21
CA ALA A 4 19.15 6.76 12.41
C ALA A 4 20.21 7.66 11.78
N THR A 5 21.43 7.15 11.64
CA THR A 5 22.54 7.85 10.99
C THR A 5 22.74 7.27 9.59
N LEU A 6 22.93 8.14 8.61
CA LEU A 6 23.31 7.74 7.27
C LEU A 6 24.77 7.31 7.25
N THR A 7 25.06 6.09 6.80
CA THR A 7 26.43 5.65 6.63
C THR A 7 27.08 6.34 5.42
N SER A 8 28.41 6.28 5.32
CA SER A 8 29.14 6.77 4.14
C SER A 8 28.73 6.11 2.83
N LYS A 9 28.11 4.92 2.90
CA LYS A 9 27.57 4.18 1.76
C LYS A 9 26.11 4.50 1.46
N GLY A 10 25.53 5.49 2.15
CA GLY A 10 24.13 5.89 1.95
C GLY A 10 23.10 4.94 2.56
N GLN A 11 23.49 4.09 3.52
CA GLN A 11 22.56 3.17 4.17
C GLN A 11 21.98 3.79 5.45
N LEU A 12 20.69 3.57 5.69
CA LEU A 12 20.02 3.88 6.95
C LEU A 12 19.70 2.58 7.69
N THR A 13 20.03 2.54 8.98
CA THR A 13 19.61 1.44 9.86
C THR A 13 18.32 1.80 10.57
N LEU A 14 17.25 1.04 10.33
CA LEU A 14 15.99 1.17 11.07
C LEU A 14 16.21 0.73 12.54
N PRO A 15 16.03 1.62 13.54
CA PRO A 15 16.14 1.23 14.94
C PRO A 15 15.14 0.13 15.31
N LYS A 16 15.48 -0.72 16.29
CA LYS A 16 14.64 -1.86 16.69
C LYS A 16 13.19 -1.46 16.96
N ALA A 17 12.98 -0.39 17.73
CA ALA A 17 11.63 0.10 18.05
C ALA A 17 10.79 0.44 16.81
N ILE A 18 11.41 0.95 15.73
CA ILE A 18 10.71 1.25 14.48
C ILE A 18 10.43 -0.03 13.69
N ARG A 19 11.37 -0.99 13.64
CA ARG A 19 11.13 -2.29 13.00
C ARG A 19 9.97 -3.04 13.64
N ASP A 20 9.94 -3.06 14.97
CA ASP A 20 8.88 -3.73 15.74
C ASP A 20 7.52 -3.04 15.51
N LEU A 21 7.49 -1.70 15.45
CA LEU A 21 6.29 -0.92 15.14
C LEU A 21 5.75 -1.22 13.73
N LEU A 22 6.63 -1.25 12.74
CA LEU A 22 6.25 -1.47 11.33
C LEU A 22 6.09 -2.97 10.99
N ARG A 23 6.43 -3.87 11.92
CA ARG A 23 6.44 -5.33 11.75
C ARG A 23 7.25 -5.76 10.53
N VAL A 24 8.43 -5.17 10.35
CA VAL A 24 9.33 -5.48 9.23
C VAL A 24 10.56 -6.25 9.71
N GLY A 25 10.95 -7.27 8.95
CA GLY A 25 12.13 -8.10 9.16
C GLY A 25 13.15 -7.99 8.03
N THR A 26 14.14 -8.89 8.06
CA THR A 26 15.12 -9.01 6.97
C THR A 26 14.45 -9.45 5.68
N GLY A 27 14.70 -8.75 4.59
CA GLY A 27 14.12 -9.05 3.27
C GLY A 27 12.82 -8.31 2.97
N ASP A 28 12.19 -7.72 3.99
CA ASP A 28 11.01 -6.90 3.81
C ASP A 28 11.35 -5.56 3.15
N ARG A 29 10.42 -5.09 2.30
CA ARG A 29 10.53 -3.78 1.66
C ARG A 29 9.82 -2.72 2.48
N VAL A 30 10.36 -1.51 2.43
CA VAL A 30 9.75 -0.30 2.97
C VAL A 30 9.73 0.76 1.85
N ASP A 31 8.61 1.47 1.73
CA ASP A 31 8.49 2.57 0.77
C ASP A 31 8.72 3.89 1.46
N PHE A 32 9.38 4.81 0.75
CA PHE A 32 9.44 6.22 1.09
C PHE A 32 8.42 6.98 0.25
N VAL A 33 7.50 7.67 0.91
CA VAL A 33 6.48 8.50 0.24
C VAL A 33 6.78 9.96 0.57
N VAL A 34 7.02 10.76 -0.46
CA VAL A 34 7.23 12.20 -0.32
C VAL A 34 5.88 12.89 -0.49
N LYS A 35 5.48 13.69 0.49
CA LYS A 35 4.30 14.55 0.41
C LYS A 35 4.67 15.91 -0.20
N ASP A 36 3.64 16.64 -0.63
CA ASP A 36 3.79 17.98 -1.22
C ASP A 36 4.42 18.99 -0.26
N ASP A 37 4.27 18.80 1.05
CA ASP A 37 4.89 19.62 2.10
C ASP A 37 6.36 19.27 2.39
N GLY A 38 6.95 18.32 1.63
CA GLY A 38 8.31 17.84 1.83
C GLY A 38 8.46 16.78 2.93
N THR A 39 7.38 16.39 3.61
CA THR A 39 7.42 15.31 4.59
C THR A 39 7.68 13.97 3.90
N VAL A 40 8.70 13.25 4.40
CA VAL A 40 8.97 11.87 3.96
C VAL A 40 8.34 10.90 4.95
N LEU A 41 7.36 10.13 4.49
CA LEU A 41 6.76 9.03 5.23
C LEU A 41 7.45 7.72 4.89
N LEU A 42 7.69 6.90 5.91
CA LEU A 42 8.11 5.51 5.75
C LEU A 42 6.90 4.60 5.97
N ARG A 43 6.66 3.65 5.05
CA ARG A 43 5.61 2.64 5.20
C ARG A 43 6.13 1.22 4.91
N PRO A 44 5.62 0.18 5.59
CA PRO A 44 5.94 -1.20 5.23
C PRO A 44 5.28 -1.53 3.89
N ALA A 45 6.06 -2.13 2.99
CA ALA A 45 5.61 -2.65 1.70
C ALA A 45 5.67 -4.19 1.72
N THR A 46 5.13 -4.76 2.79
CA THR A 46 5.20 -6.20 3.10
C THR A 46 3.99 -6.98 2.58
N VAL A 47 2.89 -6.31 2.27
CA VAL A 47 1.64 -6.96 1.82
C VAL A 47 1.73 -7.24 0.32
N ASP A 48 1.54 -8.50 -0.05
CA ASP A 48 1.46 -8.89 -1.44
C ASP A 48 0.04 -8.69 -1.99
N VAL A 49 -0.10 -8.06 -3.16
CA VAL A 49 -1.42 -7.86 -3.81
C VAL A 49 -2.16 -9.19 -4.05
N ARG A 50 -1.43 -10.31 -4.17
CA ARG A 50 -1.99 -11.66 -4.31
C ARG A 50 -2.78 -12.09 -3.08
N GLU A 51 -2.49 -11.57 -1.90
CA GLU A 51 -3.27 -11.81 -0.69
C GLU A 51 -4.70 -11.25 -0.81
N LEU A 52 -4.92 -10.26 -1.69
CA LEU A 52 -6.25 -9.71 -1.94
C LEU A 52 -7.10 -10.60 -2.85
N LYS A 53 -6.51 -11.64 -3.46
CA LYS A 53 -7.19 -12.50 -4.42
C LYS A 53 -8.38 -13.19 -3.75
N GLY A 54 -9.57 -12.94 -4.30
CA GLY A 54 -10.80 -13.59 -3.83
C GLY A 54 -11.54 -12.86 -2.71
N LEU A 55 -10.98 -11.79 -2.12
CA LEU A 55 -11.64 -11.00 -1.07
C LEU A 55 -13.03 -10.47 -1.49
N LEU A 56 -13.22 -10.18 -2.77
CA LEU A 56 -14.47 -9.65 -3.31
C LEU A 56 -15.40 -10.74 -3.88
N HIS A 57 -14.99 -12.02 -3.87
CA HIS A 57 -15.81 -13.12 -4.36
C HIS A 57 -17.01 -13.36 -3.44
N ARG A 58 -18.18 -13.63 -4.03
CA ARG A 58 -19.40 -14.03 -3.32
C ARG A 58 -20.06 -15.15 -4.12
N LYS A 59 -20.53 -16.18 -3.41
CA LYS A 59 -21.24 -17.31 -4.01
C LYS A 59 -22.46 -16.79 -4.79
N GLY A 60 -22.61 -17.22 -6.05
CA GLY A 60 -23.74 -16.84 -6.91
C GLY A 60 -23.59 -15.50 -7.63
N LEU A 61 -22.44 -14.81 -7.55
CA LEU A 61 -22.18 -13.65 -8.39
C LEU A 61 -22.14 -14.05 -9.87
N LYS A 62 -23.02 -13.43 -10.67
CA LYS A 62 -22.96 -13.55 -12.13
C LYS A 62 -21.79 -12.68 -12.66
N PRO A 63 -20.93 -13.22 -13.52
CA PRO A 63 -19.90 -12.43 -14.19
C PRO A 63 -20.53 -11.29 -14.98
N LEU A 64 -19.91 -10.12 -14.94
CA LEU A 64 -20.27 -8.97 -15.78
C LEU A 64 -19.29 -8.90 -16.96
N SER A 65 -19.83 -8.60 -18.13
CA SER A 65 -19.02 -8.16 -19.26
C SER A 65 -18.42 -6.78 -18.98
N VAL A 66 -17.32 -6.47 -19.67
CA VAL A 66 -16.71 -5.13 -19.62
C VAL A 66 -17.71 -4.05 -20.05
N GLY A 67 -18.59 -4.35 -21.01
CA GLY A 67 -19.65 -3.44 -21.46
C GLY A 67 -20.65 -3.11 -20.35
N GLU A 68 -21.15 -4.12 -19.63
CA GLU A 68 -22.04 -3.93 -18.48
C GLU A 68 -21.36 -3.16 -17.35
N MET A 69 -20.09 -3.47 -17.07
CA MET A 69 -19.29 -2.78 -16.06
C MET A 69 -19.18 -1.28 -16.39
N ASN A 70 -18.80 -0.94 -17.62
CA ASN A 70 -18.69 0.44 -18.08
C ASN A 70 -20.04 1.18 -18.08
N ALA A 71 -21.14 0.50 -18.40
CA ALA A 71 -22.48 1.08 -18.28
C ALA A 71 -22.84 1.40 -16.82
N ILE A 72 -22.52 0.51 -15.88
CA ILE A 72 -22.74 0.73 -14.44
C ILE A 72 -21.88 1.88 -13.92
N ILE A 73 -20.60 1.95 -14.28
CA ILE A 73 -19.67 3.03 -13.88
C ILE A 73 -20.21 4.37 -14.38
N ARG A 74 -20.58 4.49 -15.65
CA ARG A 74 -21.17 5.73 -16.20
C ARG A 74 -22.44 6.15 -15.46
N ARG A 75 -23.32 5.19 -15.14
CA ARG A 75 -24.58 5.46 -14.41
C ARG A 75 -24.35 5.90 -12.96
N ARG A 76 -23.34 5.35 -12.27
CA ARG A 76 -23.10 5.60 -10.83
C ARG A 76 -22.05 6.69 -10.56
N GLY A 77 -21.08 6.87 -11.46
CA GLY A 77 -19.98 7.82 -11.32
C GLY A 77 -20.42 9.28 -11.28
N GLY A 78 -21.57 9.61 -11.89
CA GLY A 78 -22.16 10.96 -11.82
C GLY A 78 -22.88 11.30 -10.51
N ARG A 79 -22.89 10.42 -9.50
CA ARG A 79 -23.57 10.65 -8.19
C ARG A 79 -22.64 11.11 -7.06
N ARG A 80 -21.39 11.44 -7.37
CA ARG A 80 -20.51 12.20 -6.46
C ARG A 80 -20.15 13.51 -7.14
N ALA A 81 -21.05 14.48 -7.00
CA ALA A 81 -20.73 15.91 -6.99
C ALA A 81 -21.04 16.39 -5.56
#